data_AF-A0A3A4PU30-F1
#
_entry.id   AF-A0A3A4PU30-F1
#
_cell.length_a   1.000
_cell.length_b   1.000
_cell.length_c   1.000
_cell.angle_alpha   90.00
_cell.angle_beta   90.00
_cell.angle_gamma   90.00
#
_symmetry.space_group_name_H-M   'P 1'
#
loop_
_entity.id
_entity.type
_entity.pdbx_description
1 polymer ?
#
loop_
_entity_poly.entity_id
_entity_poly.type
_entity_poly.pdbx_seq_one_letter_code
_entity_poly.pdbx_strand_id
1 'polypeptide(L)'
;MFKSLQLTGIVPLLIVGPLPARPAECAHTEYGWTAASGADEDDSANGVVSATDGSLLVTGVMRGTVDFDPGTKKDKHRSKGLGDIFVSRFDPYSEYSYTIRIGGKLLDGGLGISVASNGDSLLCGSFQGKVDFDPGKAKDKHKASGHDAFVTSYGAGGDYRWTRTFAGNGPEDVAKDIVIDPEGNIIVVGDFTGTADFDPGSGKDRRTSFGRNDVFVVQLDGRGRYLWSSTFGGPLDDHAFGAAVDGNGNVVVTGYFRGSVDFDPGPGVDMHHSAGNEDAFITKLGPDGAYHWTHTFGGVGFNDQGRDVMTDEAGNIYATGSFVDTVDFDRRGDGDIRIAKGFSDIFVTSRAGDGSYRWTAHMGGTNIEAGFSIALDRNLVQLVVVGPFSGTVDFDPGEGLDERTAISGPRDIFATWLTLDAAYVRTDTIGGTGNDVPWSVAVAPDSSVVVAGKFDSSDADFDPTSGVDVHATNGRDDMFIAKLYCGPCEAVERHSLTVKEKNRTLLGEVRALVPGGRVTVECTPTDPPGEPIQTRVDIDGENMGKYKLKNLKKGEYACAITEVRDADGKSVCDQPAGKRTVTVK
;
A
#
# COMPACT_ATOMS: atom_id res chain seq x y z
N MET A 1 28.74 -53.17 29.95
CA MET A 1 27.31 -53.28 29.61
C MET A 1 26.88 -51.97 28.97
N PHE A 2 26.92 -51.87 27.64
CA PHE A 2 26.27 -50.77 26.93
C PHE A 2 25.28 -51.41 25.95
N LYS A 3 23.99 -51.16 26.20
CA LYS A 3 22.89 -51.61 25.36
C LYS A 3 22.82 -50.74 24.11
N SER A 4 22.70 -51.40 22.97
CA SER A 4 22.27 -50.81 21.70
C SER A 4 20.84 -50.29 21.81
N LEU A 5 20.58 -49.10 21.28
CA LEU A 5 19.25 -48.72 20.80
C LEU A 5 19.39 -48.41 19.31
N GLN A 6 18.80 -49.26 18.47
CA GLN A 6 18.59 -48.98 17.05
C GLN A 6 17.39 -48.05 16.91
N LEU A 7 17.57 -46.91 16.28
CA LEU A 7 16.49 -46.07 15.76
C LEU A 7 16.43 -46.28 14.24
N THR A 8 15.45 -47.06 13.82
CA THR A 8 14.99 -47.13 12.42
C THR A 8 14.01 -45.99 12.19
N GLY A 9 14.43 -44.97 11.45
CA GLY A 9 13.58 -43.88 10.98
C GLY A 9 14.21 -43.27 9.73
N ILE A 10 13.51 -43.38 8.60
CA ILE A 10 13.89 -42.76 7.34
C ILE A 10 13.67 -41.25 7.50
N VAL A 11 14.76 -40.48 7.59
CA VAL A 11 14.73 -39.02 7.48
C VAL A 11 14.84 -38.69 5.98
N PRO A 12 13.86 -38.02 5.36
CA PRO A 12 14.06 -37.49 4.02
C PRO A 12 15.11 -36.38 4.11
N LEU A 13 16.27 -36.63 3.51
CA LEU A 13 17.34 -35.66 3.32
C LEU A 13 16.81 -34.60 2.33
N LEU A 14 16.32 -33.48 2.85
CA LEU A 14 16.02 -32.30 2.03
C LEU A 14 17.36 -31.75 1.56
N ILE A 15 17.74 -32.05 0.32
CA ILE A 15 18.85 -31.38 -0.35
C ILE A 15 18.38 -29.95 -0.62
N VAL A 16 18.67 -29.05 0.32
CA VAL A 16 18.57 -27.61 0.10
C VAL A 16 19.67 -27.28 -0.92
N GLY A 17 19.26 -27.04 -2.17
CA GLY A 17 20.16 -26.50 -3.18
C GLY A 17 20.74 -25.17 -2.70
N PRO A 18 21.91 -24.74 -3.22
CA PRO A 18 22.43 -23.41 -2.90
C PRO A 18 21.34 -22.37 -3.18
N LEU A 19 21.13 -21.48 -2.22
CA LEU A 19 20.26 -20.30 -2.37
C LEU A 19 20.56 -19.64 -3.72
N PRO A 20 19.54 -19.23 -4.50
CA PRO A 20 19.79 -18.37 -5.65
C PRO A 20 20.62 -17.18 -5.17
N ALA A 21 21.60 -16.77 -5.98
CA ALA A 21 22.40 -15.59 -5.70
C ALA A 21 21.46 -14.43 -5.34
N ARG A 22 21.79 -13.70 -4.26
CA ARG A 22 21.03 -12.53 -3.80
C ARG A 22 20.66 -11.67 -5.04
N PRO A 23 19.39 -11.28 -5.23
CA PRO A 23 19.07 -10.22 -6.19
C PRO A 23 19.99 -9.04 -5.90
N ALA A 24 20.53 -8.42 -6.95
CA ALA A 24 21.39 -7.25 -6.82
C ALA A 24 20.73 -6.24 -5.86
N GLU A 25 21.49 -5.75 -4.88
CA GLU A 25 21.00 -4.74 -3.95
C GLU A 25 20.40 -3.57 -4.73
N CYS A 26 19.22 -3.14 -4.31
CA CYS A 26 18.50 -1.99 -4.86
C CYS A 26 19.24 -0.71 -4.50
N ALA A 27 20.33 -0.41 -5.22
CA ALA A 27 21.19 0.72 -4.88
C ALA A 27 20.50 2.08 -5.13
N HIS A 28 19.53 2.14 -6.06
CA HIS A 28 18.82 3.36 -6.44
C HIS A 28 17.37 3.06 -6.88
N THR A 29 16.45 4.01 -6.65
CA THR A 29 15.09 4.01 -7.22
C THR A 29 15.08 4.73 -8.55
N GLU A 30 14.37 4.20 -9.52
CA GLU A 30 13.90 4.99 -10.66
C GLU A 30 12.40 5.26 -10.51
N TYR A 31 12.04 6.51 -10.67
CA TYR A 31 10.63 6.90 -10.73
C TYR A 31 10.11 6.52 -12.11
N GLY A 32 9.15 5.58 -12.16
CA GLY A 32 8.67 5.11 -13.46
C GLY A 32 7.27 5.56 -13.80
N TRP A 33 6.44 5.91 -12.82
CA TRP A 33 5.11 6.45 -13.10
C TRP A 33 4.50 7.20 -11.91
N THR A 34 3.93 8.36 -12.21
CA THR A 34 3.12 9.16 -11.30
C THR A 34 1.79 9.50 -11.94
N ALA A 35 0.73 9.43 -11.14
CA ALA A 35 -0.55 10.04 -11.45
C ALA A 35 -0.90 11.00 -10.34
N ALA A 36 -0.75 12.29 -10.62
CA ALA A 36 -1.39 13.35 -9.85
C ALA A 36 -2.72 13.69 -10.50
N SER A 37 -3.78 13.79 -9.72
CA SER A 37 -5.10 14.16 -10.19
C SER A 37 -5.80 14.95 -9.10
N GLY A 38 -6.55 15.96 -9.48
CA GLY A 38 -7.29 16.76 -8.51
C GLY A 38 -8.02 17.92 -9.16
N ALA A 39 -8.99 18.44 -8.42
CA ALA A 39 -9.83 19.57 -8.78
C ALA A 39 -9.39 20.82 -8.00
N ASP A 40 -10.28 21.81 -7.90
CA ASP A 40 -10.08 23.02 -7.10
C ASP A 40 -10.36 22.82 -5.59
N GLU A 41 -10.67 21.60 -5.17
CA GLU A 41 -11.09 21.22 -3.82
C GLU A 41 -10.26 20.02 -3.30
N ASP A 42 -10.25 19.77 -1.98
CA ASP A 42 -9.38 18.73 -1.40
C ASP A 42 -9.73 17.31 -1.88
N ASP A 43 -8.80 16.68 -2.58
CA ASP A 43 -8.80 15.32 -3.10
C ASP A 43 -7.74 14.48 -2.38
N SER A 44 -7.99 13.18 -2.17
CA SER A 44 -7.01 12.33 -1.48
C SER A 44 -7.11 10.86 -1.88
N ALA A 45 -5.97 10.25 -2.22
CA ALA A 45 -5.84 8.81 -2.37
C ALA A 45 -5.43 8.19 -1.03
N ASN A 46 -6.37 7.51 -0.37
CA ASN A 46 -6.22 7.06 1.01
C ASN A 46 -5.68 5.63 1.13
N GLY A 47 -5.95 4.78 0.13
CA GLY A 47 -5.54 3.38 0.13
C GLY A 47 -5.06 2.93 -1.24
N VAL A 48 -3.97 2.15 -1.27
CA VAL A 48 -3.46 1.49 -2.48
C VAL A 48 -3.15 0.03 -2.22
N VAL A 49 -3.42 -0.84 -3.20
CA VAL A 49 -3.05 -2.25 -3.17
C VAL A 49 -2.60 -2.71 -4.56
N SER A 50 -1.63 -3.62 -4.60
CA SER A 50 -1.22 -4.30 -5.84
C SER A 50 -1.83 -5.69 -5.93
N ALA A 51 -2.41 -6.01 -7.08
CA ALA A 51 -2.86 -7.36 -7.41
C ALA A 51 -1.69 -8.25 -7.82
N THR A 52 -1.88 -9.57 -7.77
CA THR A 52 -0.85 -10.55 -8.15
C THR A 52 -0.42 -10.48 -9.62
N ASP A 53 -1.24 -9.88 -10.49
CA ASP A 53 -0.89 -9.65 -11.89
C ASP A 53 -0.11 -8.34 -12.10
N GLY A 54 0.09 -7.55 -11.05
CA GLY A 54 0.75 -6.24 -11.07
C GLY A 54 -0.20 -5.05 -11.21
N SER A 55 -1.51 -5.28 -11.43
CA SER A 55 -2.52 -4.20 -11.46
C SER A 55 -2.52 -3.44 -10.14
N LEU A 56 -2.79 -2.14 -10.21
CA LEU A 56 -2.91 -1.30 -9.01
C LEU A 56 -4.37 -0.91 -8.81
N LEU A 57 -4.81 -0.92 -7.56
CA LEU A 57 -6.12 -0.45 -7.17
C LEU A 57 -5.95 0.64 -6.12
N VAL A 58 -6.68 1.74 -6.29
CA VAL A 58 -6.59 2.92 -5.43
C VAL A 58 -7.98 3.36 -5.03
N THR A 59 -8.17 3.68 -3.76
CA THR A 59 -9.41 4.28 -3.24
C THR A 59 -9.13 5.59 -2.55
N GLY A 60 -10.14 6.45 -2.45
CA GLY A 60 -10.01 7.68 -1.69
C GLY A 60 -11.27 8.52 -1.68
N VAL A 61 -11.08 9.82 -1.49
CA VAL A 61 -12.13 10.84 -1.54
C VAL A 61 -11.84 11.76 -2.71
N MET A 62 -12.88 12.07 -3.48
CA MET A 62 -12.82 13.09 -4.51
C MET A 62 -13.88 14.20 -4.30
N ARG A 63 -13.48 15.44 -4.55
CA ARG A 63 -14.29 16.64 -4.50
C ARG A 63 -14.29 17.34 -5.86
N GLY A 64 -15.23 18.26 -6.10
CA GLY A 64 -15.35 18.92 -7.39
C GLY A 64 -15.45 17.97 -8.61
N THR A 65 -14.57 18.15 -9.60
CA THR A 65 -14.50 17.32 -10.82
C THR A 65 -13.06 16.93 -11.11
N VAL A 66 -12.78 15.64 -10.97
CA VAL A 66 -11.45 15.05 -11.15
C VAL A 66 -11.39 14.28 -12.48
N ASP A 67 -10.26 14.40 -13.17
CA ASP A 67 -9.92 13.61 -14.37
C ASP A 67 -8.88 12.58 -13.96
N PHE A 68 -9.25 11.30 -13.90
CA PHE A 68 -8.35 10.22 -13.46
C PHE A 68 -7.48 9.67 -14.61
N ASP A 69 -7.65 10.20 -15.83
CA ASP A 69 -6.79 9.94 -16.99
C ASP A 69 -6.50 11.25 -17.75
N PRO A 70 -5.61 12.10 -17.20
CA PRO A 70 -5.36 13.45 -17.72
C PRO A 70 -4.77 13.50 -19.14
N GLY A 71 -4.44 12.36 -19.77
CA GLY A 71 -3.94 12.30 -21.15
C GLY A 71 -5.03 12.19 -22.23
N THR A 72 -6.18 11.58 -21.92
CA THR A 72 -7.20 11.26 -22.93
C THR A 72 -8.46 12.13 -22.83
N LYS A 73 -8.60 12.91 -21.74
CA LYS A 73 -9.77 13.77 -21.40
C LYS A 73 -11.10 13.03 -21.26
N LYS A 74 -11.10 11.70 -21.15
CA LYS A 74 -12.33 10.88 -21.23
C LYS A 74 -12.86 10.42 -19.87
N ASP A 75 -12.09 10.44 -18.80
CA ASP A 75 -12.52 9.92 -17.50
C ASP A 75 -12.73 11.01 -16.43
N LYS A 76 -13.67 11.91 -16.71
CA LYS A 76 -14.03 12.99 -15.78
C LYS A 76 -15.19 12.56 -14.90
N HIS A 77 -14.94 12.49 -13.60
CA HIS A 77 -15.97 12.25 -12.59
C HIS A 77 -16.24 13.53 -11.83
N ARG A 78 -17.51 13.81 -11.56
CA ARG A 78 -17.94 14.93 -10.71
C ARG A 78 -18.55 14.37 -9.43
N SER A 79 -18.12 14.87 -8.28
CA SER A 79 -18.75 14.59 -7.00
C SER A 79 -20.18 15.15 -6.98
N LYS A 80 -21.11 14.42 -6.35
CA LYS A 80 -22.51 14.81 -6.21
C LYS A 80 -22.77 15.66 -4.96
N GLY A 81 -21.75 15.86 -4.11
CA GLY A 81 -21.89 16.40 -2.77
C GLY A 81 -20.64 17.07 -2.23
N LEU A 82 -20.37 16.87 -0.93
CA LEU A 82 -19.20 17.44 -0.23
C LEU A 82 -17.93 16.62 -0.43
N GLY A 83 -18.04 15.44 -1.04
CA GLY A 83 -16.95 14.52 -1.34
C GLY A 83 -17.54 13.13 -1.58
N ASP A 84 -17.10 12.47 -2.65
CA ASP A 84 -17.56 11.14 -3.01
C ASP A 84 -16.37 10.17 -2.99
N ILE A 85 -16.64 8.89 -2.76
CA ILE A 85 -15.65 7.82 -2.86
C ILE A 85 -15.29 7.63 -4.33
N PHE A 86 -14.02 7.36 -4.63
CA PHE A 86 -13.61 6.78 -5.90
C PHE A 86 -12.88 5.45 -5.66
N VAL A 87 -12.96 4.56 -6.64
CA VAL A 87 -12.03 3.44 -6.81
C VAL A 87 -11.52 3.41 -8.24
N SER A 88 -10.21 3.48 -8.40
CA SER A 88 -9.53 3.47 -9.69
C SER A 88 -8.68 2.23 -9.82
N ARG A 89 -8.66 1.64 -11.03
CA ARG A 89 -7.78 0.53 -11.38
C ARG A 89 -6.82 0.96 -12.47
N PHE A 90 -5.56 0.59 -12.30
CA PHE A 90 -4.50 0.68 -13.30
C PHE A 90 -4.02 -0.73 -13.63
N ASP A 91 -3.66 -0.95 -14.88
CA ASP A 91 -3.13 -2.23 -15.30
C ASP A 91 -1.69 -2.43 -14.79
N PRO A 92 -1.07 -3.61 -15.00
CA PRO A 92 0.31 -3.87 -14.57
C PRO A 92 1.36 -2.95 -15.20
N TYR A 93 1.00 -2.26 -16.27
CA TYR A 93 1.84 -1.31 -16.98
C TYR A 93 1.65 0.14 -16.49
N SER A 94 0.79 0.33 -15.47
CA SER A 94 0.39 1.63 -14.93
C SER A 94 -0.45 2.47 -15.91
N GLU A 95 -1.11 1.82 -16.88
CA GLU A 95 -2.13 2.46 -17.70
C GLU A 95 -3.48 2.47 -16.98
N TYR A 96 -4.18 3.60 -17.09
CA TYR A 96 -5.52 3.75 -16.53
C TYR A 96 -6.51 2.75 -17.15
N SER A 97 -7.25 2.02 -16.30
CA SER A 97 -8.28 1.06 -16.73
C SER A 97 -9.70 1.62 -16.53
N TYR A 98 -10.09 1.89 -15.29
CA TYR A 98 -11.41 2.45 -14.97
C TYR A 98 -11.42 3.15 -13.60
N THR A 99 -12.42 4.01 -13.39
CA THR A 99 -12.77 4.65 -12.12
C THR A 99 -14.26 4.47 -11.86
N ILE A 100 -14.61 4.10 -10.63
CA ILE A 100 -15.99 4.07 -10.14
C ILE A 100 -16.15 5.13 -9.06
N ARG A 101 -17.08 6.08 -9.28
CA ARG A 101 -17.42 7.13 -8.30
C ARG A 101 -18.72 6.81 -7.56
N ILE A 102 -18.64 6.73 -6.24
CA ILE A 102 -19.70 6.29 -5.33
C ILE A 102 -19.97 7.39 -4.31
N GLY A 103 -21.21 7.84 -4.19
CA GLY A 103 -21.54 8.88 -3.23
C GLY A 103 -22.86 9.59 -3.49
N GLY A 104 -23.20 10.43 -2.52
CA GLY A 104 -24.45 11.14 -2.34
C GLY A 104 -24.26 12.65 -2.30
N LYS A 105 -25.01 13.33 -1.42
CA LYS A 105 -24.94 14.81 -1.29
C LYS A 105 -24.00 15.26 -0.18
N LEU A 106 -23.65 14.35 0.72
CA LEU A 106 -22.86 14.65 1.91
C LEU A 106 -21.44 14.13 1.68
N LEU A 107 -20.65 13.99 2.74
CA LEU A 107 -19.29 13.49 2.65
C LEU A 107 -19.32 11.95 2.72
N ASP A 108 -18.79 11.33 1.67
CA ASP A 108 -18.56 9.89 1.58
C ASP A 108 -17.07 9.67 1.26
N GLY A 109 -16.41 8.71 1.93
CA GLY A 109 -14.98 8.51 1.75
C GLY A 109 -14.52 7.07 1.85
N GLY A 110 -13.69 6.65 0.90
CA GLY A 110 -12.99 5.38 0.93
C GLY A 110 -11.67 5.55 1.67
N LEU A 111 -11.38 4.63 2.59
CA LEU A 111 -10.22 4.70 3.48
C LEU A 111 -9.29 3.50 3.29
N GLY A 112 -9.83 2.28 3.25
CA GLY A 112 -9.06 1.05 3.05
C GLY A 112 -9.44 0.33 1.75
N ILE A 113 -8.48 -0.35 1.14
CA ILE A 113 -8.69 -1.19 -0.04
C ILE A 113 -7.86 -2.47 0.01
N SER A 114 -8.46 -3.57 -0.45
CA SER A 114 -7.81 -4.85 -0.65
C SER A 114 -8.25 -5.46 -1.99
N VAL A 115 -7.52 -6.46 -2.47
CA VAL A 115 -7.81 -7.16 -3.71
C VAL A 115 -7.93 -8.65 -3.46
N ALA A 116 -9.10 -9.20 -3.77
CA ALA A 116 -9.34 -10.63 -3.64
C ALA A 116 -8.56 -11.41 -4.73
N SER A 117 -8.32 -12.70 -4.48
CA SER A 117 -7.57 -13.56 -5.41
C SER A 117 -8.22 -13.74 -6.79
N ASN A 118 -9.51 -13.44 -6.91
CA ASN A 118 -10.23 -13.39 -8.19
C ASN A 118 -10.12 -12.04 -8.92
N GLY A 119 -9.37 -11.07 -8.36
CA GLY A 119 -9.17 -9.74 -8.88
C GLY A 119 -10.27 -8.73 -8.52
N ASP A 120 -11.23 -9.10 -7.68
CA ASP A 120 -12.28 -8.21 -7.19
C ASP A 120 -11.70 -7.17 -6.22
N SER A 121 -12.15 -5.93 -6.35
CA SER A 121 -11.81 -4.82 -5.47
C SER A 121 -12.71 -4.87 -4.23
N LEU A 122 -12.11 -4.88 -3.04
CA LEU A 122 -12.81 -4.74 -1.77
C LEU A 122 -12.38 -3.43 -1.12
N LEU A 123 -13.34 -2.56 -0.80
CA LEU A 123 -13.04 -1.25 -0.23
C LEU A 123 -13.95 -0.94 0.95
N CYS A 124 -13.41 -0.24 1.94
CA CYS A 124 -14.12 0.17 3.14
C CYS A 124 -13.97 1.68 3.38
N GLY A 125 -14.84 2.21 4.23
CA GLY A 125 -14.86 3.63 4.54
C GLY A 125 -16.09 4.03 5.35
N SER A 126 -16.49 5.29 5.22
CA SER A 126 -17.75 5.80 5.77
C SER A 126 -18.56 6.56 4.73
N PHE A 127 -19.87 6.59 4.93
CA PHE A 127 -20.79 7.33 4.07
C PHE A 127 -21.86 8.05 4.89
N GLN A 128 -22.42 9.14 4.35
CA GLN A 128 -23.44 9.94 5.04
C GLN A 128 -24.66 10.20 4.16
N GLY A 129 -25.85 10.12 4.76
CA GLY A 129 -27.09 10.39 4.04
C GLY A 129 -27.41 9.25 3.07
N LYS A 130 -27.89 9.56 1.86
CA LYS A 130 -28.35 8.55 0.90
C LYS A 130 -27.29 8.30 -0.16
N VAL A 131 -26.79 7.06 -0.22
CA VAL A 131 -25.79 6.63 -1.20
C VAL A 131 -26.32 5.43 -1.98
N ASP A 132 -25.93 5.35 -3.24
CA ASP A 132 -26.22 4.24 -4.14
C ASP A 132 -24.88 3.64 -4.56
N PHE A 133 -24.57 2.45 -4.06
CA PHE A 133 -23.29 1.78 -4.29
C PHE A 133 -23.25 1.02 -5.61
N ASP A 134 -24.40 0.80 -6.27
CA ASP A 134 -24.44 0.25 -7.62
C ASP A 134 -24.47 1.38 -8.66
N PRO A 135 -23.35 1.66 -9.37
CA PRO A 135 -23.30 2.67 -10.41
C PRO A 135 -24.14 2.29 -11.65
N GLY A 136 -24.58 1.04 -11.75
CA GLY A 136 -25.35 0.50 -12.85
C GLY A 136 -26.85 0.88 -12.84
N LYS A 137 -27.63 0.10 -13.59
CA LYS A 137 -29.09 0.27 -13.68
C LYS A 137 -29.81 -0.25 -12.44
N ALA A 138 -29.29 -1.33 -11.84
CA ALA A 138 -29.74 -1.76 -10.54
C ALA A 138 -29.30 -0.72 -9.48
N LYS A 139 -29.92 -0.81 -8.31
CA LYS A 139 -29.79 0.18 -7.24
C LYS A 139 -29.51 -0.56 -5.96
N ASP A 140 -28.43 -0.19 -5.29
CA ASP A 140 -28.11 -0.65 -3.95
C ASP A 140 -28.03 0.56 -3.02
N LYS A 141 -29.20 0.94 -2.51
CA LYS A 141 -29.40 2.21 -1.81
C LYS A 141 -29.33 2.01 -0.32
N HIS A 142 -28.36 2.68 0.29
CA HIS A 142 -28.19 2.72 1.73
C HIS A 142 -28.45 4.13 2.25
N LYS A 143 -28.78 4.22 3.55
CA LYS A 143 -29.03 5.50 4.20
C LYS A 143 -28.46 5.53 5.61
N ALA A 144 -27.55 6.47 5.84
CA ALA A 144 -26.99 6.78 7.14
C ALA A 144 -27.59 8.09 7.71
N SER A 145 -27.85 8.14 9.02
CA SER A 145 -28.22 9.38 9.72
C SER A 145 -27.01 10.13 10.29
N GLY A 146 -25.94 9.39 10.64
CA GLY A 146 -24.60 9.88 10.90
C GLY A 146 -23.66 9.40 9.78
N HIS A 147 -22.37 9.29 10.08
CA HIS A 147 -21.47 8.48 9.27
C HIS A 147 -21.67 7.01 9.64
N ASP A 148 -22.00 6.16 8.66
CA ASP A 148 -22.07 4.70 8.86
C ASP A 148 -20.89 4.06 8.13
N ALA A 149 -20.29 3.03 8.74
CA ALA A 149 -19.20 2.27 8.13
C ALA A 149 -19.73 1.38 7.02
N PHE A 150 -18.94 1.16 5.97
CA PHE A 150 -19.32 0.27 4.88
C PHE A 150 -18.16 -0.61 4.39
N VAL A 151 -18.54 -1.68 3.69
CA VAL A 151 -17.67 -2.54 2.88
C VAL A 151 -18.38 -2.79 1.56
N THR A 152 -17.71 -2.58 0.44
CA THR A 152 -18.28 -2.86 -0.88
C THR A 152 -17.30 -3.62 -1.77
N SER A 153 -17.87 -4.45 -2.65
CA SER A 153 -17.13 -5.28 -3.59
C SER A 153 -17.49 -4.93 -5.03
N TYR A 154 -16.45 -4.76 -5.86
CA TYR A 154 -16.57 -4.61 -7.31
C TYR A 154 -15.76 -5.70 -7.99
N GLY A 155 -16.31 -6.28 -9.05
CA GLY A 155 -15.63 -7.25 -9.88
C GLY A 155 -14.38 -6.66 -10.53
N ALA A 156 -13.46 -7.52 -10.98
CA ALA A 156 -12.24 -7.09 -11.65
C ALA A 156 -12.46 -6.15 -12.86
N GLY A 157 -13.62 -6.22 -13.51
CA GLY A 157 -14.02 -5.33 -14.61
C GLY A 157 -14.82 -4.09 -14.18
N GLY A 158 -14.94 -3.83 -12.87
CA GLY A 158 -15.66 -2.72 -12.29
C GLY A 158 -17.17 -2.93 -12.12
N ASP A 159 -17.68 -4.15 -12.32
CA ASP A 159 -19.09 -4.48 -12.11
C ASP A 159 -19.43 -4.60 -10.61
N TYR A 160 -20.52 -3.97 -10.17
CA TYR A 160 -20.95 -4.04 -8.77
C TYR A 160 -21.29 -5.48 -8.33
N ARG A 161 -20.85 -5.86 -7.12
CA ARG A 161 -21.16 -7.17 -6.52
C ARG A 161 -22.10 -7.06 -5.34
N TRP A 162 -21.68 -6.39 -4.27
CA TRP A 162 -22.46 -6.24 -3.06
C TRP A 162 -21.89 -5.13 -2.17
N THR A 163 -22.73 -4.58 -1.29
CA THR A 163 -22.33 -3.69 -0.18
C THR A 163 -22.89 -4.22 1.13
N ARG A 164 -22.14 -4.01 2.21
CA ARG A 164 -22.55 -4.18 3.60
C ARG A 164 -22.31 -2.87 4.33
N THR A 165 -23.24 -2.51 5.20
CA THR A 165 -23.16 -1.31 6.03
C THR A 165 -23.29 -1.73 7.49
N PHE A 166 -22.44 -1.19 8.35
CA PHE A 166 -22.51 -1.38 9.79
C PHE A 166 -23.08 -0.08 10.36
N ALA A 167 -24.37 -0.12 10.68
CA ALA A 167 -25.13 1.07 11.03
C ALA A 167 -25.36 1.13 12.54
N GLY A 168 -25.01 2.26 13.13
CA GLY A 168 -25.26 2.59 14.52
C GLY A 168 -26.35 3.64 14.74
N ASN A 169 -26.63 3.88 16.03
CA ASN A 169 -27.38 5.07 16.46
C ASN A 169 -26.45 6.23 16.85
N GLY A 170 -25.14 6.03 16.75
CA GLY A 170 -24.12 7.05 17.00
C GLY A 170 -23.97 8.04 15.84
N PRO A 171 -23.26 9.15 16.07
CA PRO A 171 -22.95 10.10 15.01
C PRO A 171 -21.89 9.60 14.02
N GLU A 172 -21.03 8.65 14.42
CA GLU A 172 -19.83 8.29 13.67
C GLU A 172 -19.48 6.80 13.84
N ASP A 173 -19.55 6.07 12.73
CA ASP A 173 -19.01 4.73 12.52
C ASP A 173 -18.14 4.76 11.24
N VAL A 174 -16.87 4.36 11.34
CA VAL A 174 -15.89 4.48 10.25
C VAL A 174 -15.07 3.20 10.13
N ALA A 175 -15.11 2.55 8.97
CA ALA A 175 -14.19 1.47 8.62
C ALA A 175 -12.92 2.05 8.01
N LYS A 176 -11.78 1.82 8.66
CA LYS A 176 -10.50 2.48 8.31
C LYS A 176 -9.58 1.59 7.50
N ASP A 177 -9.60 0.29 7.75
CA ASP A 177 -8.76 -0.66 7.03
C ASP A 177 -9.46 -2.00 6.78
N ILE A 178 -9.02 -2.70 5.73
CA ILE A 178 -9.61 -3.94 5.21
C ILE A 178 -8.51 -4.89 4.72
N VAL A 179 -8.53 -6.11 5.24
CA VAL A 179 -7.59 -7.17 4.86
C VAL A 179 -8.31 -8.49 4.58
N ILE A 180 -7.64 -9.41 3.88
CA ILE A 180 -8.20 -10.70 3.48
C ILE A 180 -7.33 -11.80 4.08
N ASP A 181 -7.95 -12.77 4.75
CA ASP A 181 -7.24 -13.93 5.28
C ASP A 181 -6.93 -14.99 4.21
N PRO A 182 -6.08 -16.00 4.50
CA PRO A 182 -5.76 -17.07 3.55
C PRO A 182 -6.97 -17.86 3.05
N GLU A 183 -8.08 -17.90 3.80
CA GLU A 183 -9.34 -18.55 3.44
C GLU A 183 -10.24 -17.68 2.55
N GLY A 184 -9.88 -16.41 2.32
CA GLY A 184 -10.65 -15.45 1.53
C GLY A 184 -11.77 -14.77 2.30
N ASN A 185 -11.75 -14.82 3.64
CA ASN A 185 -12.60 -14.00 4.49
C ASN A 185 -12.03 -12.58 4.59
N ILE A 186 -12.94 -11.64 4.81
CA ILE A 186 -12.70 -10.20 4.80
C ILE A 186 -12.73 -9.73 6.24
N ILE A 187 -11.65 -9.12 6.70
CA ILE A 187 -11.53 -8.51 8.02
C ILE A 187 -11.57 -7.01 7.83
N VAL A 188 -12.43 -6.33 8.59
CA VAL A 188 -12.55 -4.87 8.56
C VAL A 188 -12.40 -4.34 9.98
N VAL A 189 -11.57 -3.31 10.12
CA VAL A 189 -11.33 -2.63 11.39
C VAL A 189 -11.68 -1.16 11.30
N GLY A 190 -12.03 -0.58 12.44
CA GLY A 190 -12.39 0.82 12.52
C GLY A 190 -12.84 1.20 13.91
N ASP A 191 -13.58 2.30 13.99
CA ASP A 191 -14.21 2.74 15.23
C ASP A 191 -15.67 3.12 15.04
N PHE A 192 -16.42 3.06 16.14
CA PHE A 192 -17.86 3.27 16.16
C PHE A 192 -18.31 3.96 17.44
N THR A 193 -19.48 4.58 17.39
CA THR A 193 -20.07 5.28 18.55
C THR A 193 -21.49 4.81 18.81
N GLY A 194 -21.89 4.78 20.09
CA GLY A 194 -23.22 4.33 20.46
C GLY A 194 -23.41 2.83 20.22
N THR A 195 -24.58 2.40 19.77
CA THR A 195 -24.89 0.99 19.50
C THR A 195 -24.99 0.73 18.00
N ALA A 196 -24.11 -0.12 17.47
CA ALA A 196 -24.09 -0.59 16.08
C ALA A 196 -24.46 -2.08 15.97
N ASP A 197 -25.06 -2.46 14.84
CA ASP A 197 -25.28 -3.86 14.47
C ASP A 197 -24.23 -4.27 13.42
N PHE A 198 -23.37 -5.22 13.79
CA PHE A 198 -22.27 -5.68 12.95
C PHE A 198 -22.60 -6.91 12.09
N ASP A 199 -23.81 -7.49 12.24
CA ASP A 199 -24.33 -8.49 11.31
C ASP A 199 -25.17 -7.79 10.22
N PRO A 200 -24.65 -7.56 9.01
CA PRO A 200 -25.40 -6.91 7.93
C PRO A 200 -26.46 -7.83 7.29
N GLY A 201 -26.64 -9.05 7.79
CA GLY A 201 -27.64 -10.02 7.35
C GLY A 201 -28.99 -9.87 8.08
N SER A 202 -29.68 -11.00 8.29
CA SER A 202 -30.95 -11.04 9.03
C SER A 202 -30.79 -11.28 10.53
N GLY A 203 -29.57 -11.64 10.97
CA GLY A 203 -29.23 -11.78 12.38
C GLY A 203 -29.00 -10.41 13.02
N LYS A 204 -28.42 -10.43 14.22
CA LYS A 204 -28.05 -9.23 14.98
C LYS A 204 -26.82 -9.55 15.81
N ASP A 205 -25.76 -8.76 15.64
CA ASP A 205 -24.67 -8.67 16.62
C ASP A 205 -24.52 -7.22 17.06
N ARG A 206 -25.32 -6.84 18.07
CA ARG A 206 -25.38 -5.48 18.56
C ARG A 206 -24.30 -5.23 19.60
N ARG A 207 -23.37 -4.35 19.29
CA ARG A 207 -22.30 -3.91 20.20
C ARG A 207 -22.51 -2.44 20.56
N THR A 208 -22.09 -2.07 21.76
CA THR A 208 -22.25 -0.70 22.26
C THR A 208 -20.89 -0.19 22.71
N SER A 209 -20.49 0.99 22.22
CA SER A 209 -19.29 1.65 22.69
C SER A 209 -19.45 2.02 24.17
N PHE A 210 -18.40 1.82 24.96
CA PHE A 210 -18.41 2.08 26.39
C PHE A 210 -18.35 3.59 26.69
N GLY A 211 -17.76 4.36 25.77
CA GLY A 211 -17.61 5.80 25.86
C GLY A 211 -17.86 6.50 24.53
N ARG A 212 -16.77 7.01 23.95
CA ARG A 212 -16.82 7.73 22.68
C ARG A 212 -16.61 6.73 21.54
N ASN A 213 -15.61 6.96 20.69
CA ASN A 213 -15.20 6.05 19.65
C ASN A 213 -14.55 4.84 20.31
N ASP A 214 -15.08 3.64 20.04
CA ASP A 214 -14.48 2.37 20.47
C ASP A 214 -14.08 1.57 19.22
N VAL A 215 -13.13 0.66 19.37
CA VAL A 215 -12.66 -0.17 18.27
C VAL A 215 -13.68 -1.26 17.92
N PHE A 216 -13.86 -1.50 16.62
CA PHE A 216 -14.49 -2.73 16.13
C PHE A 216 -13.56 -3.51 15.20
N VAL A 217 -13.75 -4.82 15.20
CA VAL A 217 -13.22 -5.78 14.23
C VAL A 217 -14.39 -6.64 13.77
N VAL A 218 -14.63 -6.71 12.47
CA VAL A 218 -15.66 -7.57 11.87
C VAL A 218 -15.00 -8.50 10.87
N GLN A 219 -15.34 -9.79 10.93
CA GLN A 219 -15.01 -10.73 9.87
C GLN A 219 -16.27 -11.12 9.09
N LEU A 220 -16.16 -11.04 7.76
CA LEU A 220 -17.15 -11.51 6.79
C LEU A 220 -16.53 -12.61 5.94
N ASP A 221 -17.30 -13.52 5.37
CA ASP A 221 -16.79 -14.40 4.32
C ASP A 221 -16.57 -13.63 3.00
N GLY A 222 -15.93 -14.27 2.01
CA GLY A 222 -15.70 -13.67 0.69
C GLY A 222 -16.96 -13.29 -0.12
N ARG A 223 -18.16 -13.54 0.40
CA ARG A 223 -19.46 -13.11 -0.16
C ARG A 223 -20.12 -12.02 0.70
N GLY A 224 -19.40 -11.48 1.67
CA GLY A 224 -19.87 -10.47 2.61
C GLY A 224 -20.89 -10.99 3.62
N ARG A 225 -20.93 -12.30 3.90
CA ARG A 225 -21.80 -12.83 4.98
C ARG A 225 -21.06 -12.74 6.31
N TYR A 226 -21.75 -12.30 7.35
CA TYR A 226 -21.22 -12.18 8.70
C TYR A 226 -20.65 -13.51 9.24
N LEU A 227 -19.49 -13.44 9.89
CA LEU A 227 -18.89 -14.54 10.64
C LEU A 227 -18.83 -14.22 12.14
N TRP A 228 -18.12 -13.14 12.52
CA TRP A 228 -18.03 -12.67 13.90
C TRP A 228 -17.68 -11.18 13.96
N SER A 229 -17.85 -10.59 15.14
CA SER A 229 -17.32 -9.28 15.48
C SER A 229 -16.85 -9.22 16.93
N SER A 230 -15.81 -8.41 17.14
CA SER A 230 -15.22 -8.10 18.44
C SER A 230 -15.09 -6.59 18.57
N THR A 231 -15.34 -6.08 19.78
CA THR A 231 -15.23 -4.65 20.09
C THR A 231 -14.52 -4.48 21.42
N PHE A 232 -13.66 -3.48 21.52
CA PHE A 232 -12.96 -3.13 22.75
C PHE A 232 -12.74 -1.61 22.81
N GLY A 233 -12.76 -1.07 24.02
CA GLY A 233 -12.71 0.35 24.28
C GLY A 233 -13.04 0.68 25.72
N GLY A 234 -12.93 1.95 26.06
CA GLY A 234 -13.05 2.50 27.40
C GLY A 234 -13.95 3.73 27.43
N PRO A 235 -13.91 4.51 28.52
CA PRO A 235 -14.75 5.70 28.64
C PRO A 235 -14.38 6.86 27.70
N LEU A 236 -13.21 6.79 27.05
CA LEU A 236 -12.64 7.86 26.22
C LEU A 236 -12.59 7.43 24.74
N ASP A 237 -11.71 8.05 23.95
CA ASP A 237 -11.58 7.78 22.52
C ASP A 237 -10.54 6.67 22.30
N ASP A 238 -10.93 5.62 21.58
CA ASP A 238 -10.09 4.47 21.24
C ASP A 238 -10.26 4.18 19.74
N HIS A 239 -9.15 4.15 19.01
CA HIS A 239 -9.17 4.07 17.55
C HIS A 239 -8.26 2.95 17.05
N ALA A 240 -8.78 2.15 16.12
CA ALA A 240 -7.97 1.28 15.27
C ALA A 240 -7.64 2.02 13.96
N PHE A 241 -6.44 1.78 13.42
CA PHE A 241 -6.02 2.38 12.15
C PHE A 241 -5.59 1.35 11.11
N GLY A 242 -4.92 0.27 11.51
CA GLY A 242 -4.46 -0.77 10.59
C GLY A 242 -4.67 -2.18 11.13
N ALA A 243 -4.79 -3.14 10.23
CA ALA A 243 -4.92 -4.55 10.53
C ALA A 243 -4.05 -5.42 9.62
N ALA A 244 -3.70 -6.61 10.12
CA ALA A 244 -3.03 -7.65 9.34
C ALA A 244 -3.57 -9.03 9.71
N VAL A 245 -3.35 -10.01 8.84
CA VAL A 245 -3.71 -11.41 9.10
C VAL A 245 -2.50 -12.30 8.86
N ASP A 246 -2.15 -13.13 9.85
CA ASP A 246 -1.07 -14.09 9.70
C ASP A 246 -1.50 -15.35 8.92
N GLY A 247 -0.53 -16.21 8.58
CA GLY A 247 -0.79 -17.44 7.82
C GLY A 247 -1.71 -18.46 8.50
N ASN A 248 -2.07 -18.27 9.77
CA ASN A 248 -3.03 -19.11 10.50
C ASN A 248 -4.42 -18.44 10.63
N GLY A 249 -4.64 -17.31 9.98
CA GLY A 249 -5.89 -16.56 10.06
C GLY A 249 -6.03 -15.72 11.33
N ASN A 250 -4.97 -15.54 12.14
CA ASN A 250 -5.05 -14.66 13.31
C ASN A 250 -5.02 -13.20 12.86
N VAL A 251 -5.88 -12.38 13.45
CA VAL A 251 -6.00 -10.95 13.15
C VAL A 251 -5.13 -10.15 14.11
N VAL A 252 -4.33 -9.24 13.59
CA VAL A 252 -3.55 -8.27 14.37
C VAL A 252 -4.09 -6.88 14.07
N VAL A 253 -4.33 -6.08 15.11
CA VAL A 253 -4.88 -4.73 15.00
C VAL A 253 -4.00 -3.76 15.76
N THR A 254 -3.75 -2.59 15.16
CA THR A 254 -2.99 -1.49 15.79
C THR A 254 -3.78 -0.20 15.82
N GLY A 255 -3.44 0.67 16.78
CA GLY A 255 -4.11 1.95 16.95
C GLY A 255 -3.61 2.71 18.17
N TYR A 256 -4.47 3.54 18.75
CA TYR A 256 -4.25 4.12 20.08
C TYR A 256 -5.51 4.01 20.95
N PHE A 257 -5.31 4.13 22.26
CA PHE A 257 -6.38 4.16 23.24
C PHE A 257 -6.14 5.26 24.27
N ARG A 258 -7.21 5.69 24.96
CA ARG A 258 -7.13 6.74 26.00
C ARG A 258 -7.70 6.24 27.33
N GLY A 259 -6.97 6.50 28.42
CA GLY A 259 -7.45 6.17 29.75
C GLY A 259 -7.33 4.68 30.04
N SER A 260 -8.44 3.99 30.30
CA SER A 260 -8.43 2.57 30.73
C SER A 260 -9.30 1.73 29.80
N VAL A 261 -8.73 0.67 29.24
CA VAL A 261 -9.39 -0.22 28.27
C VAL A 261 -9.16 -1.67 28.67
N ASP A 262 -10.23 -2.47 28.59
CA ASP A 262 -10.14 -3.93 28.58
C ASP A 262 -10.04 -4.40 27.13
N PHE A 263 -8.91 -5.00 26.76
CA PHE A 263 -8.67 -5.46 25.40
C PHE A 263 -9.18 -6.88 25.14
N ASP A 264 -9.65 -7.61 26.16
CA ASP A 264 -10.29 -8.91 25.98
C ASP A 264 -11.80 -8.72 25.67
N PRO A 265 -12.26 -8.87 24.41
CA PRO A 265 -13.70 -8.80 24.07
C PRO A 265 -14.53 -9.97 24.63
N GLY A 266 -13.89 -10.97 25.25
CA GLY A 266 -14.50 -12.14 25.85
C GLY A 266 -14.86 -11.97 27.33
N PRO A 267 -14.97 -13.08 28.09
CA PRO A 267 -15.27 -13.04 29.52
C PRO A 267 -14.03 -12.82 30.42
N GLY A 268 -12.83 -12.81 29.83
CA GLY A 268 -11.59 -12.51 30.54
C GLY A 268 -11.43 -11.00 30.75
N VAL A 269 -10.25 -10.61 31.24
CA VAL A 269 -9.90 -9.22 31.50
C VAL A 269 -8.42 -9.04 31.17
N ASP A 270 -8.11 -8.16 30.22
CA ASP A 270 -6.77 -7.65 29.95
C ASP A 270 -6.80 -6.11 29.98
N MET A 271 -6.76 -5.57 31.19
CA MET A 271 -6.84 -4.13 31.43
C MET A 271 -5.49 -3.45 31.20
N HIS A 272 -5.49 -2.43 30.34
CA HIS A 272 -4.38 -1.50 30.16
C HIS A 272 -4.78 -0.07 30.47
N HIS A 273 -3.77 0.74 30.80
CA HIS A 273 -3.92 2.15 31.11
C HIS A 273 -2.94 2.95 30.26
N SER A 274 -3.41 4.00 29.59
CA SER A 274 -2.51 4.92 28.89
C SER A 274 -1.65 5.66 29.92
N ALA A 275 -0.34 5.71 29.70
CA ALA A 275 0.58 6.49 30.52
C ALA A 275 0.43 7.98 30.23
N GLY A 276 0.12 8.32 28.98
CA GLY A 276 -0.12 9.66 28.48
C GLY A 276 -1.58 9.91 28.13
N ASN A 277 -1.80 10.88 27.23
CA ASN A 277 -3.14 11.12 26.69
C ASN A 277 -3.55 10.01 25.72
N GLU A 278 -2.64 9.55 24.86
CA GLU A 278 -2.83 8.44 23.92
C GLU A 278 -1.62 7.50 24.00
N ASP A 279 -1.88 6.21 24.16
CA ASP A 279 -0.86 5.16 24.06
C ASP A 279 -1.17 4.24 22.89
N ALA A 280 -0.14 3.81 22.17
CA ALA A 280 -0.28 2.87 21.07
C ALA A 280 -0.58 1.45 21.59
N PHE A 281 -1.28 0.65 20.78
CA PHE A 281 -1.50 -0.77 21.07
C PHE A 281 -1.27 -1.65 19.84
N ILE A 282 -0.92 -2.91 20.10
CA ILE A 282 -1.01 -4.04 19.16
C ILE A 282 -1.80 -5.13 19.86
N THR A 283 -2.92 -5.54 19.28
CA THR A 283 -3.80 -6.60 19.81
C THR A 283 -3.90 -7.73 18.80
N LYS A 284 -3.81 -8.98 19.26
CA LYS A 284 -3.98 -10.18 18.44
C LYS A 284 -5.24 -10.95 18.83
N LEU A 285 -6.02 -11.29 17.81
CA LEU A 285 -7.23 -12.12 17.89
C LEU A 285 -7.04 -13.38 17.04
N GLY A 286 -7.71 -14.46 17.42
CA GLY A 286 -7.75 -15.70 16.67
C GLY A 286 -8.65 -15.60 15.44
N PRO A 287 -8.64 -16.61 14.55
CA PRO A 287 -9.49 -16.65 13.36
C PRO A 287 -10.99 -16.67 13.67
N ASP A 288 -11.37 -17.02 14.89
CA ASP A 288 -12.75 -17.01 15.40
C ASP A 288 -13.08 -15.75 16.22
N GLY A 289 -12.18 -14.77 16.26
CA GLY A 289 -12.32 -13.54 17.05
C GLY A 289 -11.96 -13.69 18.52
N ALA A 290 -11.47 -14.87 18.97
CA ALA A 290 -11.03 -15.08 20.34
C ALA A 290 -9.81 -14.22 20.68
N TYR A 291 -9.74 -13.67 21.88
CA TYR A 291 -8.61 -12.87 22.33
C TYR A 291 -7.35 -13.73 22.55
N HIS A 292 -6.18 -13.24 22.11
CA HIS A 292 -4.88 -13.86 22.42
C HIS A 292 -4.05 -13.00 23.37
N TRP A 293 -3.68 -11.80 22.96
CA TRP A 293 -2.83 -10.89 23.74
C TRP A 293 -2.92 -9.45 23.23
N THR A 294 -2.58 -8.51 24.11
CA THR A 294 -2.34 -7.10 23.79
C THR A 294 -1.03 -6.62 24.39
N HIS A 295 -0.30 -5.84 23.59
CA HIS A 295 0.83 -5.04 24.02
C HIS A 295 0.53 -3.56 23.79
N THR A 296 0.72 -2.76 24.84
CA THR A 296 0.60 -1.30 24.79
C THR A 296 1.96 -0.68 25.01
N PHE A 297 2.20 0.46 24.36
CA PHE A 297 3.42 1.23 24.53
C PHE A 297 3.12 2.72 24.32
N GLY A 298 3.61 3.52 25.26
CA GLY A 298 3.42 4.95 25.31
C GLY A 298 4.15 5.55 26.50
N GLY A 299 4.39 6.85 26.42
CA GLY A 299 5.11 7.64 27.40
C GLY A 299 4.16 8.49 28.23
N VAL A 300 4.70 9.43 29.01
CA VAL A 300 3.87 10.44 29.71
C VAL A 300 3.42 11.58 28.80
N GLY A 301 3.84 11.56 27.52
CA GLY A 301 3.53 12.58 26.53
C GLY A 301 2.10 12.43 25.97
N PHE A 302 1.81 13.18 24.91
CA PHE A 302 0.44 13.32 24.44
C PHE A 302 -0.01 12.26 23.43
N ASN A 303 0.76 11.97 22.37
CA ASN A 303 0.23 11.28 21.18
C ASN A 303 1.14 10.13 20.71
N ASP A 304 1.12 9.00 21.41
CA ASP A 304 1.73 7.75 20.93
C ASP A 304 0.69 6.94 20.16
N GLN A 305 0.95 6.63 18.89
CA GLN A 305 -0.04 6.04 18.00
C GLN A 305 0.57 4.97 17.10
N GLY A 306 -0.02 3.77 17.08
CA GLY A 306 0.21 2.81 16.01
C GLY A 306 -0.68 3.14 14.80
N ARG A 307 -0.10 3.16 13.60
CA ARG A 307 -0.79 3.59 12.37
C ARG A 307 -1.06 2.46 11.40
N ASP A 308 -0.12 1.56 11.25
CA ASP A 308 -0.25 0.42 10.34
C ASP A 308 0.55 -0.78 10.85
N VAL A 309 0.14 -1.98 10.46
CA VAL A 309 0.69 -3.26 10.91
C VAL A 309 0.66 -4.29 9.79
N MET A 310 1.69 -5.13 9.72
CA MET A 310 1.78 -6.22 8.75
C MET A 310 2.34 -7.48 9.41
N THR A 311 2.07 -8.65 8.81
CA THR A 311 2.66 -9.93 9.23
C THR A 311 3.44 -10.63 8.12
N ASP A 312 4.59 -11.22 8.46
CA ASP A 312 5.34 -12.06 7.52
C ASP A 312 4.81 -13.50 7.49
N GLU A 313 5.39 -14.34 6.62
CA GLU A 313 5.03 -15.77 6.51
C GLU A 313 5.35 -16.60 7.76
N ALA A 314 6.27 -16.13 8.61
CA ALA A 314 6.58 -16.78 9.87
C ALA A 314 5.63 -16.35 11.00
N GLY A 315 4.70 -15.43 10.73
CA GLY A 315 3.78 -14.87 11.72
C GLY A 315 4.41 -13.81 12.61
N ASN A 316 5.58 -13.28 12.24
CA ASN A 316 6.14 -12.10 12.89
C ASN A 316 5.33 -10.87 12.50
N ILE A 317 5.25 -9.93 13.44
CA ILE A 317 4.43 -8.73 13.36
C ILE A 317 5.38 -7.54 13.26
N TYR A 318 5.09 -6.62 12.35
CA TYR A 318 5.80 -5.36 12.18
C TYR A 318 4.77 -4.23 12.20
N ALA A 319 4.94 -3.26 13.09
CA ALA A 319 4.04 -2.13 13.22
C ALA A 319 4.82 -0.81 13.15
N THR A 320 4.20 0.21 12.56
CA THR A 320 4.76 1.55 12.44
C THR A 320 3.82 2.60 13.05
N GLY A 321 4.37 3.75 13.41
CA GLY A 321 3.59 4.84 13.96
C GLY A 321 4.42 6.05 14.35
N SER A 322 3.92 6.82 15.32
CA SER A 322 4.62 7.93 15.94
C SER A 322 4.64 7.80 17.45
N PHE A 323 5.70 8.27 18.09
CA PHE A 323 5.79 8.35 19.55
C PHE A 323 6.43 9.67 20.00
N VAL A 324 6.20 10.03 21.26
CA VAL A 324 6.64 11.31 21.85
C VAL A 324 7.42 11.09 23.15
N ASP A 325 8.27 12.06 23.49
CA ASP A 325 9.10 12.04 24.70
C ASP A 325 9.93 10.75 24.85
N THR A 326 9.62 9.91 25.82
CA THR A 326 10.36 8.68 26.13
C THR A 326 9.37 7.52 26.27
N VAL A 327 9.60 6.47 25.49
CA VAL A 327 8.75 5.27 25.45
C VAL A 327 9.61 4.03 25.66
N ASP A 328 9.11 3.09 26.44
CA ASP A 328 9.67 1.74 26.57
C ASP A 328 8.83 0.76 25.74
N PHE A 329 9.38 0.30 24.61
CA PHE A 329 8.72 -0.62 23.68
C PHE A 329 8.74 -2.08 24.16
N ASP A 330 9.54 -2.41 25.17
CA ASP A 330 9.62 -3.73 25.80
C ASP A 330 9.39 -3.67 27.32
N ARG A 331 8.32 -3.00 27.72
CA ARG A 331 7.98 -2.77 29.14
C ARG A 331 7.79 -4.03 29.98
N ARG A 332 7.56 -5.18 29.34
CA ARG A 332 7.36 -6.49 30.01
C ARG A 332 8.63 -7.35 30.03
N GLY A 333 9.68 -6.97 29.31
CA GLY A 333 10.95 -7.68 29.18
C GLY A 333 12.13 -6.94 29.80
N ASP A 334 13.26 -6.89 29.08
CA ASP A 334 14.51 -6.24 29.54
C ASP A 334 14.50 -4.71 29.32
N GLY A 335 13.45 -4.20 28.65
CA GLY A 335 13.26 -2.80 28.30
C GLY A 335 13.92 -2.42 26.98
N ASP A 336 13.21 -1.63 26.17
CA ASP A 336 13.75 -0.93 25.00
C ASP A 336 13.29 0.53 25.01
N ILE A 337 14.10 1.38 25.65
CA ILE A 337 13.79 2.79 25.87
C ILE A 337 14.25 3.62 24.68
N ARG A 338 13.30 4.27 24.01
CA ARG A 338 13.53 5.22 22.91
C ARG A 338 13.10 6.62 23.32
N ILE A 339 13.82 7.60 22.80
CA ILE A 339 13.61 9.02 23.11
C ILE A 339 13.41 9.74 21.79
N ALA A 340 12.25 10.40 21.64
CA ALA A 340 11.98 11.23 20.47
C ALA A 340 12.89 12.48 20.51
N LYS A 341 13.46 12.85 19.36
CA LYS A 341 14.32 14.04 19.24
C LYS A 341 13.50 15.33 19.08
N GLY A 342 12.21 15.21 18.75
CA GLY A 342 11.31 16.32 18.46
C GLY A 342 9.95 16.23 19.13
N PHE A 343 8.93 16.75 18.45
CA PHE A 343 7.54 16.65 18.89
C PHE A 343 7.02 15.23 18.79
N SER A 344 7.34 14.53 17.69
CA SER A 344 7.10 13.10 17.54
C SER A 344 8.07 12.49 16.53
N ASP A 345 8.51 11.28 16.80
CA ASP A 345 9.42 10.53 15.92
C ASP A 345 8.71 9.26 15.40
N ILE A 346 9.20 8.74 14.27
CA ILE A 346 8.74 7.47 13.70
C ILE A 346 9.24 6.32 14.58
N PHE A 347 8.39 5.33 14.85
CA PHE A 347 8.85 4.02 15.29
C PHE A 347 8.51 2.94 14.27
N VAL A 348 9.35 1.92 14.22
CA VAL A 348 9.05 0.62 13.61
C VAL A 348 9.38 -0.43 14.66
N THR A 349 8.40 -1.25 15.07
CA THR A 349 8.58 -2.27 16.11
C THR A 349 8.22 -3.65 15.59
N SER A 350 8.99 -4.66 15.99
CA SER A 350 8.75 -6.05 15.62
C SER A 350 8.47 -6.92 16.85
N ARG A 351 7.50 -7.82 16.69
CA ARG A 351 7.14 -8.86 17.66
C ARG A 351 7.03 -10.21 16.97
N ALA A 352 7.28 -11.29 17.70
CA ALA A 352 6.95 -12.62 17.22
C ALA A 352 5.43 -12.87 17.30
N GLY A 353 4.95 -13.93 16.67
CA GLY A 353 3.52 -14.26 16.62
C GLY A 353 2.87 -14.53 17.98
N ASP A 354 3.66 -14.83 19.01
CA ASP A 354 3.24 -15.00 20.41
C ASP A 354 3.25 -13.70 21.23
N GLY A 355 3.61 -12.58 20.61
CA GLY A 355 3.69 -11.25 21.22
C GLY A 355 5.05 -10.90 21.81
N SER A 356 5.98 -11.86 21.89
CA SER A 356 7.33 -11.61 22.41
C SER A 356 8.06 -10.54 21.60
N TYR A 357 8.75 -9.66 22.32
CA TYR A 357 9.47 -8.54 21.74
C TYR A 357 10.67 -9.01 20.90
N ARG A 358 10.92 -8.35 19.76
CA ARG A 358 12.09 -8.61 18.92
C ARG A 358 13.03 -7.41 18.84
N TRP A 359 12.53 -6.28 18.33
CA TRP A 359 13.34 -5.07 18.16
C TRP A 359 12.45 -3.86 17.91
N THR A 360 13.01 -2.67 18.09
CA THR A 360 12.42 -1.39 17.69
C THR A 360 13.50 -0.54 17.03
N ALA A 361 13.16 0.08 15.92
CA ALA A 361 13.91 1.15 15.29
C ALA A 361 13.11 2.45 15.43
N HIS A 362 13.80 3.58 15.55
CA HIS A 362 13.17 4.89 15.48
C HIS A 362 13.99 5.82 14.57
N MET A 363 13.30 6.73 13.90
CA MET A 363 13.87 7.75 13.02
C MET A 363 13.13 9.05 13.30
N GLY A 364 13.84 10.17 13.35
CA GLY A 364 13.22 11.44 13.69
C GLY A 364 14.20 12.61 13.79
N GLY A 365 13.63 13.81 13.74
CA GLY A 365 14.31 15.09 13.82
C GLY A 365 13.76 15.92 14.98
N THR A 366 13.85 17.24 14.89
CA THR A 366 13.33 18.13 15.95
C THR A 366 11.85 18.46 15.79
N ASN A 367 11.18 17.95 14.74
CA ASN A 367 9.83 18.35 14.37
C ASN A 367 8.85 17.18 14.53
N ILE A 368 7.90 17.03 13.60
CA ILE A 368 6.84 16.03 13.63
C ILE A 368 7.10 15.06 12.50
N GLU A 369 7.50 13.86 12.87
CA GLU A 369 7.66 12.72 11.99
C GLU A 369 6.72 11.61 12.43
N ALA A 370 6.17 10.86 11.47
CA ALA A 370 5.29 9.74 11.76
C ALA A 370 5.33 8.71 10.62
N GLY A 371 5.41 7.42 10.95
CA GLY A 371 5.20 6.36 9.96
C GLY A 371 3.71 6.08 9.82
N PHE A 372 3.16 6.26 8.61
CA PHE A 372 1.71 6.11 8.36
C PHE A 372 1.34 4.76 7.77
N SER A 373 2.20 4.16 6.95
CA SER A 373 1.94 2.83 6.37
C SER A 373 3.23 2.02 6.20
N ILE A 374 3.10 0.69 6.27
CA ILE A 374 4.21 -0.26 6.17
C ILE A 374 3.86 -1.43 5.23
N ALA A 375 4.77 -1.81 4.35
CA ALA A 375 4.62 -2.97 3.47
C ALA A 375 5.89 -3.83 3.44
N LEU A 376 5.74 -5.10 3.03
CA LEU A 376 6.85 -6.05 2.88
C LEU A 376 7.11 -6.35 1.41
N ASP A 377 8.31 -6.04 0.93
CA ASP A 377 8.83 -6.65 -0.28
C ASP A 377 9.29 -8.07 0.03
N ARG A 378 8.50 -9.06 -0.41
CA ARG A 378 8.79 -10.49 -0.19
C ARG A 378 9.96 -11.00 -1.04
N ASN A 379 10.25 -10.38 -2.18
CA ASN A 379 11.35 -10.80 -3.04
C ASN A 379 12.69 -10.33 -2.47
N LEU A 380 12.73 -9.10 -1.95
CA LEU A 380 13.94 -8.50 -1.36
C LEU A 380 14.05 -8.72 0.15
N VAL A 381 12.98 -9.15 0.80
CA VAL A 381 12.89 -9.38 2.25
C VAL A 381 13.16 -8.06 3.01
N GLN A 382 12.48 -7.01 2.59
CA GLN A 382 12.63 -5.64 3.11
C GLN A 382 11.27 -5.04 3.48
N LEU A 383 11.24 -4.38 4.64
CA LEU A 383 10.14 -3.51 5.04
C LEU A 383 10.28 -2.19 4.30
N VAL A 384 9.16 -1.61 3.90
CA VAL A 384 9.05 -0.26 3.35
C VAL A 384 8.09 0.52 4.23
N VAL A 385 8.57 1.60 4.83
CA VAL A 385 7.78 2.48 5.69
C VAL A 385 7.65 3.83 5.02
N VAL A 386 6.43 4.35 4.94
CA VAL A 386 6.16 5.68 4.40
C VAL A 386 5.49 6.57 5.43
N GLY A 387 5.75 7.87 5.35
CA GLY A 387 5.14 8.84 6.23
C GLY A 387 5.53 10.28 5.92
N PRO A 388 4.88 11.27 6.56
CA PRO A 388 5.33 12.65 6.50
C PRO A 388 6.53 12.90 7.42
N PHE A 389 7.40 13.83 7.03
CA PHE A 389 8.49 14.35 7.86
C PHE A 389 8.68 15.86 7.68
N SER A 390 9.25 16.53 8.69
CA SER A 390 9.47 17.98 8.67
C SER A 390 10.90 18.37 9.07
N GLY A 391 11.51 19.31 8.35
CA GLY A 391 12.87 19.74 8.63
C GLY A 391 13.89 18.65 8.32
N THR A 392 14.96 18.56 9.10
CA THR A 392 16.06 17.60 8.86
C THR A 392 15.91 16.38 9.76
N VAL A 393 15.93 15.19 9.16
CA VAL A 393 15.78 13.89 9.81
C VAL A 393 16.91 12.97 9.36
N ASP A 394 17.47 12.24 10.32
CA ASP A 394 18.34 11.09 10.06
C ASP A 394 17.49 9.82 10.00
N PHE A 395 17.47 9.19 8.83
CA PHE A 395 16.67 8.00 8.58
C PHE A 395 17.42 6.68 8.76
N ASP A 396 18.71 6.70 9.14
CA ASP A 396 19.41 5.50 9.56
C ASP A 396 19.20 5.27 11.07
N PRO A 397 18.42 4.26 11.50
CA PRO A 397 18.24 3.95 12.93
C PRO A 397 19.48 3.34 13.61
N GLY A 398 20.55 3.06 12.86
CA GLY A 398 21.81 2.48 13.32
C GLY A 398 22.89 3.53 13.64
N GLU A 399 24.15 3.15 13.42
CA GLU A 399 25.34 4.02 13.64
C GLU A 399 25.72 4.82 12.39
N GLY A 400 25.02 4.62 11.27
CA GLY A 400 25.22 5.36 10.04
C GLY A 400 24.57 6.74 10.08
N LEU A 401 24.49 7.38 8.92
CA LEU A 401 23.90 8.70 8.77
C LEU A 401 23.25 8.79 7.38
N ASP A 402 21.93 9.00 7.34
CA ASP A 402 21.19 9.38 6.13
C ASP A 402 20.31 10.61 6.44
N GLU A 403 20.94 11.78 6.43
CA GLU A 403 20.23 13.05 6.66
C GLU A 403 19.47 13.50 5.41
N ARG A 404 18.15 13.64 5.55
CA ARG A 404 17.27 14.24 4.55
C ARG A 404 16.60 15.47 5.12
N THR A 405 16.35 16.47 4.27
CA THR A 405 15.71 17.72 4.67
C THR A 405 14.52 17.99 3.78
N ALA A 406 13.36 18.26 4.39
CA ALA A 406 12.15 18.64 3.65
C ALA A 406 12.40 19.94 2.84
N ILE A 407 11.97 19.96 1.58
CA ILE A 407 12.31 20.98 0.59
C ILE A 407 11.37 22.18 0.73
N SER A 408 11.77 23.23 1.45
CA SER A 408 11.11 24.55 1.48
C SER A 408 9.61 24.60 1.87
N GLY A 409 8.99 23.47 2.21
CA GLY A 409 7.61 23.33 2.70
C GLY A 409 7.50 22.82 4.14
N PRO A 410 6.28 22.85 4.73
CA PRO A 410 6.02 22.34 6.07
C PRO A 410 6.23 20.83 6.24
N ARG A 411 5.89 19.98 5.25
CA ARG A 411 5.97 18.52 5.33
C ARG A 411 6.20 17.89 3.97
N ASP A 412 7.20 17.02 3.89
CA ASP A 412 7.46 16.16 2.73
C ASP A 412 7.22 14.69 3.11
N ILE A 413 7.31 13.81 2.12
CA ILE A 413 7.11 12.38 2.23
C ILE A 413 8.47 11.68 2.31
N PHE A 414 8.62 10.73 3.21
CA PHE A 414 9.71 9.75 3.16
C PHE A 414 9.18 8.37 2.76
N ALA A 415 10.04 7.59 2.13
CA ALA A 415 9.95 6.15 2.01
C ALA A 415 11.28 5.56 2.48
N THR A 416 11.27 4.75 3.55
CA THR A 416 12.48 4.15 4.13
C THR A 416 12.40 2.64 4.07
N TRP A 417 13.49 2.02 3.60
CA TRP A 417 13.65 0.58 3.52
C TRP A 417 14.49 0.07 4.68
N LEU A 418 13.99 -0.95 5.37
CA LEU A 418 14.67 -1.66 6.44
C LEU A 418 14.68 -3.16 6.14
N THR A 419 15.70 -3.87 6.59
CA THR A 419 15.64 -5.34 6.66
C THR A 419 14.65 -5.78 7.75
N LEU A 420 14.25 -7.06 7.73
CA LEU A 420 13.40 -7.64 8.79
C LEU A 420 14.02 -7.65 10.20
N ASP A 421 15.32 -7.33 10.31
CA ASP A 421 16.07 -7.22 11.56
C ASP A 421 16.51 -5.77 11.85
N ALA A 422 15.74 -4.79 11.34
CA ALA A 422 15.90 -3.34 11.57
C ALA A 422 17.12 -2.67 10.95
N ALA A 423 17.98 -3.40 10.23
CA ALA A 423 19.12 -2.76 9.56
C ALA A 423 18.62 -1.84 8.43
N TYR A 424 19.15 -0.61 8.42
CA TYR A 424 18.90 0.39 7.39
C TYR A 424 19.32 -0.09 6.01
N VAL A 425 18.52 0.21 4.99
CA VAL A 425 18.85 -0.05 3.58
C VAL A 425 19.02 1.27 2.83
N ARG A 426 17.98 2.10 2.80
CA ARG A 426 17.95 3.40 2.09
C ARG A 426 16.69 4.20 2.42
N THR A 427 16.70 5.48 2.06
CA THR A 427 15.53 6.37 2.09
C THR A 427 15.43 7.19 0.82
N ASP A 428 14.21 7.31 0.31
CA ASP A 428 13.83 8.28 -0.70
C ASP A 428 12.89 9.31 -0.08
N THR A 429 12.90 10.52 -0.63
CA THR A 429 12.00 11.60 -0.22
C THR A 429 11.26 12.13 -1.44
N ILE A 430 10.00 12.53 -1.26
CA ILE A 430 9.11 13.04 -2.30
C ILE A 430 8.44 14.30 -1.72
N GLY A 431 8.40 15.39 -2.47
CA GLY A 431 7.69 16.59 -1.99
C GLY A 431 8.06 17.88 -2.72
N GLY A 432 7.56 18.99 -2.21
CA GLY A 432 7.75 20.34 -2.74
C GLY A 432 7.50 21.41 -1.68
N THR A 433 7.09 22.60 -2.12
CA THR A 433 6.94 23.77 -1.23
C THR A 433 5.77 23.71 -0.24
N GLY A 434 4.93 22.69 -0.33
CA GLY A 434 3.69 22.52 0.44
C GLY A 434 3.74 21.44 1.52
N ASN A 435 2.55 20.96 1.90
CA ASN A 435 2.34 19.74 2.67
C ASN A 435 2.07 18.59 1.71
N ASP A 436 2.96 17.62 1.73
CA ASP A 436 2.86 16.38 0.99
C ASP A 436 2.76 15.23 2.01
N VAL A 437 1.72 14.41 1.89
CA VAL A 437 1.36 13.42 2.91
C VAL A 437 1.02 12.10 2.24
N PRO A 438 1.77 11.00 2.52
CA PRO A 438 1.37 9.68 2.09
C PRO A 438 0.30 9.13 3.03
N TRP A 439 -0.60 8.28 2.57
CA TRP A 439 -1.53 7.55 3.41
C TRP A 439 -1.31 6.04 3.39
N SER A 440 -0.87 5.49 2.26
CA SER A 440 -0.79 4.05 2.05
C SER A 440 0.39 3.70 1.15
N VAL A 441 1.03 2.56 1.44
CA VAL A 441 2.07 1.96 0.61
C VAL A 441 1.71 0.52 0.24
N ALA A 442 2.02 0.13 -1.00
CA ALA A 442 1.93 -1.25 -1.47
C ALA A 442 3.21 -1.66 -2.19
N VAL A 443 3.52 -2.97 -2.19
CA VAL A 443 4.62 -3.53 -2.99
C VAL A 443 4.02 -4.42 -4.08
N ALA A 444 4.36 -4.14 -5.34
CA ALA A 444 3.92 -4.92 -6.48
C ALA A 444 4.80 -6.17 -6.69
N PRO A 445 4.34 -7.16 -7.47
CA PRO A 445 5.09 -8.42 -7.70
C PRO A 445 6.49 -8.23 -8.31
N ASP A 446 6.73 -7.11 -8.98
CA ASP A 446 8.01 -6.72 -9.57
C ASP A 446 8.93 -5.97 -8.59
N SER A 447 8.62 -5.97 -7.29
CA SER A 447 9.34 -5.24 -6.23
C SER A 447 9.30 -3.71 -6.37
N SER A 448 8.41 -3.17 -7.21
CA SER A 448 8.14 -1.74 -7.19
C SER A 448 7.27 -1.38 -5.98
N VAL A 449 7.58 -0.22 -5.40
CA VAL A 449 6.84 0.37 -4.28
C VAL A 449 5.86 1.39 -4.83
N VAL A 450 4.61 1.33 -4.39
CA VAL A 450 3.56 2.28 -4.77
C VAL A 450 3.13 3.05 -3.54
N VAL A 451 3.23 4.37 -3.60
CA VAL A 451 2.82 5.29 -2.53
C VAL A 451 1.61 6.08 -3.02
N ALA A 452 0.56 6.13 -2.20
CA ALA A 452 -0.62 6.95 -2.47
C ALA A 452 -0.85 7.95 -1.34
N GLY A 453 -1.34 9.14 -1.68
CA GLY A 453 -1.59 10.19 -0.70
C GLY A 453 -2.21 11.45 -1.27
N LYS A 454 -1.90 12.58 -0.65
CA LYS A 454 -2.27 13.93 -1.10
C LYS A 454 -1.09 14.90 -1.04
N PHE A 455 -1.18 15.97 -1.81
CA PHE A 455 -0.18 17.03 -1.85
C PHE A 455 -0.84 18.39 -2.09
N ASP A 456 -0.35 19.45 -1.44
CA ASP A 456 -0.80 20.84 -1.68
C ASP A 456 0.31 21.73 -2.32
N SER A 457 1.40 21.10 -2.76
CA SER A 457 2.56 21.75 -3.35
C SER A 457 2.32 22.27 -4.78
N SER A 458 2.89 23.45 -5.06
CA SER A 458 2.92 24.03 -6.43
C SER A 458 4.01 23.44 -7.33
N ASP A 459 4.88 22.64 -6.73
CA ASP A 459 6.10 22.09 -7.31
C ASP A 459 6.51 20.78 -6.62
N ALA A 460 5.52 19.94 -6.26
CA ALA A 460 5.80 18.59 -5.75
C ALA A 460 6.63 17.83 -6.77
N ASP A 461 7.88 17.56 -6.42
CA ASP A 461 8.79 16.76 -7.22
C ASP A 461 8.67 15.31 -6.78
N PHE A 462 8.00 14.54 -7.62
CA PHE A 462 7.90 13.10 -7.45
C PHE A 462 9.08 12.38 -8.10
N ASP A 463 10.12 13.05 -8.57
CA ASP A 463 11.43 12.48 -8.90
C ASP A 463 12.55 13.49 -8.63
N PRO A 464 12.95 13.67 -7.37
CA PRO A 464 13.99 14.65 -7.01
C PRO A 464 15.37 14.31 -7.56
N THR A 465 15.57 13.12 -8.15
CA THR A 465 16.85 12.77 -8.75
C THR A 465 17.00 13.36 -10.15
N SER A 466 15.90 13.45 -10.91
CA SER A 466 15.90 14.05 -12.25
C SER A 466 15.44 15.50 -12.26
N GLY A 467 14.58 15.90 -11.31
CA GLY A 467 13.97 17.23 -11.27
C GLY A 467 13.01 17.50 -12.43
N VAL A 468 12.55 16.45 -13.12
CA VAL A 468 11.69 16.54 -14.31
C VAL A 468 10.22 16.25 -13.98
N ASP A 469 9.93 15.56 -12.88
CA ASP A 469 8.57 15.12 -12.50
C ASP A 469 7.90 16.07 -11.49
N VAL A 470 7.82 17.34 -11.89
CA VAL A 470 7.27 18.41 -11.05
C VAL A 470 5.78 18.59 -11.33
N HIS A 471 4.98 18.38 -10.30
CA HIS A 471 3.53 18.55 -10.31
C HIS A 471 3.09 19.75 -9.47
N ALA A 472 2.02 20.40 -9.92
CA ALA A 472 1.39 21.49 -9.20
C ALA A 472 -0.05 21.10 -8.88
N THR A 473 -0.48 21.37 -7.65
CA THR A 473 -1.90 21.29 -7.28
C THR A 473 -2.76 22.22 -8.15
N ASN A 474 -3.97 21.79 -8.47
CA ASN A 474 -5.01 22.60 -9.09
C ASN A 474 -6.00 23.21 -8.09
N GLY A 475 -5.61 23.37 -6.83
CA GLY A 475 -6.47 23.95 -5.81
C GLY A 475 -5.82 23.97 -4.43
N ARG A 476 -6.34 23.14 -3.53
CA ARG A 476 -5.78 22.89 -2.20
C ARG A 476 -5.00 21.59 -2.23
N ASP A 477 -5.53 20.52 -1.65
CA ASP A 477 -4.94 19.19 -1.70
C ASP A 477 -5.38 18.46 -2.99
N ASP A 478 -4.43 17.97 -3.78
CA ASP A 478 -4.67 17.04 -4.88
C ASP A 478 -4.19 15.64 -4.49
N MET A 479 -4.77 14.58 -5.07
CA MET A 479 -4.31 13.21 -4.83
C MET A 479 -3.12 12.86 -5.72
N PHE A 480 -2.26 11.99 -5.21
CA PHE A 480 -1.18 11.40 -6.01
C PHE A 480 -1.09 9.89 -5.81
N ILE A 481 -0.55 9.23 -6.83
CA ILE A 481 -0.04 7.86 -6.78
C ILE A 481 1.35 7.88 -7.42
N ALA A 482 2.37 7.43 -6.71
CA ALA A 482 3.75 7.36 -7.18
C ALA A 482 4.26 5.92 -7.14
N LYS A 483 4.75 5.42 -8.28
CA LYS A 483 5.36 4.09 -8.41
C LYS A 483 6.87 4.21 -8.52
N LEU A 484 7.55 3.77 -7.47
CA LEU A 484 8.99 3.72 -7.26
C LEU A 484 9.51 2.36 -7.72
N TYR A 485 10.31 2.31 -8.79
CA TYR A 485 10.89 1.06 -9.26
C TYR A 485 12.17 0.75 -8.51
N CYS A 486 12.30 -0.50 -8.09
CA CYS A 486 13.54 -1.04 -7.61
C CYS A 486 14.26 -1.77 -8.76
N GLY A 487 15.34 -1.18 -9.28
CA GLY A 487 16.12 -1.73 -10.38
C GLY A 487 17.54 -1.16 -10.46
N PRO A 488 18.48 -1.82 -11.16
CA PRO A 488 19.83 -1.29 -11.37
C PRO A 488 19.77 -0.01 -12.23
N CYS A 489 20.54 1.01 -11.81
CA CYS A 489 20.54 2.40 -12.27
C CYS A 489 20.41 2.71 -13.78
N GLU A 490 19.79 3.87 -14.00
CA GLU A 490 19.71 4.82 -15.12
C GLU A 490 18.49 4.72 -16.09
N ALA A 491 17.52 5.61 -15.81
CA ALA A 491 16.55 6.32 -16.64
C ALA A 491 15.70 5.51 -17.63
N VAL A 492 14.56 4.97 -17.18
CA VAL A 492 13.44 4.53 -18.04
C VAL A 492 12.91 5.70 -18.90
N GLU A 493 13.47 5.92 -20.10
CA GLU A 493 12.81 6.71 -21.15
C GLU A 493 11.78 5.84 -21.91
N ARG A 494 10.57 6.41 -22.10
CA ARG A 494 9.44 5.75 -22.78
C ARG A 494 9.63 5.80 -24.30
N HIS A 495 9.67 4.63 -24.95
CA HIS A 495 9.70 4.54 -26.42
C HIS A 495 8.53 3.72 -26.97
N SER A 496 7.92 4.21 -28.06
CA SER A 496 6.83 3.50 -28.75
C SER A 496 7.36 2.64 -29.91
N LEU A 497 6.99 1.36 -29.96
CA LEU A 497 7.31 0.49 -31.10
C LEU A 497 6.10 0.43 -32.06
N THR A 498 6.29 0.89 -33.29
CA THR A 498 5.25 0.79 -34.33
C THR A 498 5.55 -0.34 -35.31
N VAL A 499 4.80 -1.44 -35.26
CA VAL A 499 4.91 -2.53 -36.25
C VAL A 499 3.89 -2.31 -37.36
N LYS A 500 4.37 -2.01 -38.57
CA LYS A 500 3.52 -1.82 -39.76
C LYS A 500 3.56 -3.04 -40.68
N GLU A 501 2.42 -3.68 -40.89
CA GLU A 501 2.22 -4.64 -41.98
C GLU A 501 1.29 -4.05 -43.03
N LYS A 502 1.82 -3.66 -44.20
CA LYS A 502 1.19 -3.37 -45.52
C LYS A 502 -0.22 -2.70 -45.64
N ASN A 503 -0.95 -2.44 -44.56
CA ASN A 503 -2.22 -1.72 -44.36
C ASN A 503 -2.81 -1.86 -42.92
N ARG A 504 -2.09 -2.40 -41.92
CA ARG A 504 -2.45 -2.39 -40.49
C ARG A 504 -1.27 -1.93 -39.64
N THR A 505 -1.56 -1.13 -38.62
CA THR A 505 -0.62 -0.70 -37.57
C THR A 505 -0.91 -1.53 -36.33
N LEU A 506 0.05 -2.33 -35.88
CA LEU A 506 0.05 -2.89 -34.54
C LEU A 506 0.88 -1.91 -33.69
N LEU A 507 0.22 -1.27 -32.73
CA LEU A 507 0.88 -0.50 -31.68
C LEU A 507 1.26 -1.52 -30.60
N GLY A 508 2.55 -1.65 -30.33
CA GLY A 508 3.04 -2.35 -29.16
C GLY A 508 3.92 -1.40 -28.38
N GLU A 509 3.70 -1.28 -27.08
CA GLU A 509 4.66 -0.58 -26.23
C GLU A 509 5.83 -1.53 -25.94
N VAL A 510 7.06 -1.04 -26.02
CA VAL A 510 8.27 -1.85 -25.76
C VAL A 510 9.15 -1.09 -24.77
N ARG A 511 9.52 -1.77 -23.69
CA ARG A 511 10.29 -1.20 -22.58
C ARG A 511 11.78 -1.57 -22.72
N ALA A 512 12.57 -0.70 -23.36
CA ALA A 512 14.02 -0.91 -23.51
C ALA A 512 14.82 0.33 -23.11
N LEU A 513 15.73 0.17 -22.15
CA LEU A 513 16.90 1.02 -21.98
C LEU A 513 17.96 0.58 -23.02
N VAL A 514 18.48 1.45 -23.89
CA VAL A 514 19.92 1.86 -23.99
C VAL A 514 20.11 2.82 -25.18
N PRO A 515 20.60 4.05 -24.95
CA PRO A 515 21.36 4.79 -25.95
C PRO A 515 22.75 4.14 -26.14
N GLY A 516 22.88 3.22 -27.08
CA GLY A 516 24.19 2.64 -27.47
C GLY A 516 24.37 1.13 -27.25
N GLY A 517 23.36 0.46 -26.69
CA GLY A 517 23.39 -0.99 -26.44
C GLY A 517 22.77 -1.82 -27.55
N ARG A 518 22.96 -3.14 -27.47
CA ARG A 518 22.18 -4.11 -28.25
C ARG A 518 20.97 -4.54 -27.43
N VAL A 519 19.78 -4.33 -28.00
CA VAL A 519 18.51 -4.81 -27.45
C VAL A 519 18.15 -6.13 -28.13
N THR A 520 17.93 -7.19 -27.35
CA THR A 520 17.35 -8.44 -27.85
C THR A 520 15.86 -8.46 -27.52
N VAL A 521 15.03 -8.42 -28.56
CA VAL A 521 13.57 -8.54 -28.44
C VAL A 521 13.17 -9.96 -28.82
N GLU A 522 12.56 -10.68 -27.89
CA GLU A 522 12.02 -12.01 -28.16
C GLU A 522 10.49 -11.90 -28.25
N CYS A 523 9.93 -12.27 -29.40
CA CYS A 523 8.49 -12.27 -29.62
C CYS A 523 7.99 -13.71 -29.68
N THR A 524 7.08 -14.06 -28.78
CA THR A 524 6.40 -15.37 -28.78
C THR A 524 5.10 -15.28 -29.57
N PRO A 525 4.85 -16.18 -30.54
CA PRO A 525 3.57 -16.25 -31.23
C PRO A 525 2.46 -16.71 -30.27
N THR A 526 1.31 -16.05 -30.26
CA THR A 526 0.06 -16.70 -29.83
C THR A 526 -0.47 -17.54 -31.01
N ASP A 527 -0.80 -18.80 -30.75
CA ASP A 527 -1.26 -19.79 -31.73
C ASP A 527 -2.57 -19.30 -32.42
N PRO A 528 -2.80 -19.38 -33.76
CA PRO A 528 -2.25 -20.33 -34.76
C PRO A 528 -1.49 -19.74 -35.99
N PRO A 529 -0.75 -20.56 -36.79
CA PRO A 529 0.37 -20.14 -37.66
C PRO A 529 0.07 -19.49 -39.04
N GLY A 530 1.05 -18.74 -39.58
CA GLY A 530 1.09 -18.19 -40.96
C GLY A 530 2.41 -17.48 -41.35
N GLU A 531 2.47 -16.86 -42.55
CA GLU A 531 3.68 -16.39 -43.29
C GLU A 531 4.58 -15.32 -42.62
N PRO A 532 5.86 -15.16 -43.06
CA PRO A 532 6.85 -14.25 -42.46
C PRO A 532 6.57 -12.75 -42.69
N ILE A 533 6.78 -11.91 -41.66
CA ILE A 533 6.51 -10.46 -41.67
C ILE A 533 7.80 -9.65 -41.95
N GLN A 534 7.69 -8.55 -42.70
CA GLN A 534 8.72 -7.51 -42.77
C GLN A 534 8.36 -6.37 -41.82
N THR A 535 9.25 -6.04 -40.88
CA THR A 535 9.00 -5.02 -39.86
C THR A 535 9.86 -3.78 -40.11
N ARG A 536 9.26 -2.61 -39.87
CA ARG A 536 9.96 -1.34 -39.71
C ARG A 536 9.96 -1.03 -38.22
N VAL A 537 11.13 -0.73 -37.67
CA VAL A 537 11.28 -0.28 -36.28
C VAL A 537 11.64 1.19 -36.37
N ASP A 538 10.77 2.04 -35.85
CA ASP A 538 11.03 3.47 -35.67
C ASP A 538 11.13 3.68 -34.14
N ILE A 539 12.17 4.37 -33.66
CA ILE A 539 12.30 4.85 -32.28
C ILE A 539 12.26 6.38 -32.37
N ASP A 540 11.38 7.02 -31.61
CA ASP A 540 11.18 8.48 -31.57
C ASP A 540 10.97 9.16 -32.94
N GLY A 541 10.36 8.43 -33.88
CA GLY A 541 10.10 8.93 -35.23
C GLY A 541 11.32 8.96 -36.16
N GLU A 542 12.51 8.56 -35.70
CA GLU A 542 13.67 8.34 -36.55
C GLU A 542 13.67 6.92 -37.15
N ASN A 543 13.88 6.84 -38.46
CA ASN A 543 13.84 5.59 -39.22
C ASN A 543 15.13 4.79 -38.99
N MET A 544 15.07 3.78 -38.12
CA MET A 544 16.22 2.93 -37.78
C MET A 544 16.49 1.83 -38.83
N GLY A 545 15.71 1.77 -39.91
CA GLY A 545 15.89 0.83 -41.01
C GLY A 545 14.81 -0.26 -41.10
N LYS A 546 15.01 -1.20 -42.03
CA LYS A 546 14.11 -2.36 -42.26
C LYS A 546 14.78 -3.63 -41.78
N TYR A 547 14.16 -4.34 -40.85
CA TYR A 547 14.69 -5.59 -40.30
C TYR A 547 13.79 -6.78 -40.68
N LYS A 548 14.42 -7.90 -41.03
CA LYS A 548 13.74 -9.18 -41.20
C LYS A 548 13.85 -9.97 -39.90
N LEU A 549 12.81 -9.92 -39.08
CA LEU A 549 12.65 -10.86 -37.97
C LEU A 549 12.49 -12.26 -38.58
N LYS A 550 13.42 -13.17 -38.27
CA LYS A 550 13.36 -14.55 -38.74
C LYS A 550 12.60 -15.38 -37.72
N ASN A 551 11.83 -16.35 -38.21
CA ASN A 551 11.14 -17.40 -37.44
C ASN A 551 9.86 -17.00 -36.67
N LEU A 552 9.26 -15.84 -36.94
CA LEU A 552 7.94 -15.50 -36.38
C LEU A 552 6.81 -16.06 -37.25
N LYS A 553 5.85 -16.75 -36.62
CA LYS A 553 4.63 -17.31 -37.25
C LYS A 553 3.47 -16.35 -37.01
N LYS A 554 2.55 -16.16 -37.96
CA LYS A 554 1.35 -15.28 -37.86
C LYS A 554 0.55 -15.52 -36.56
N GLY A 555 0.06 -14.45 -35.91
CA GLY A 555 -0.71 -14.47 -34.64
C GLY A 555 -0.69 -13.09 -33.96
N GLU A 556 -1.41 -12.91 -32.84
CA GLU A 556 -1.13 -11.80 -31.92
C GLU A 556 0.22 -12.10 -31.23
N TYR A 557 1.06 -11.07 -31.02
CA TYR A 557 2.40 -11.28 -30.45
C TYR A 557 2.48 -10.56 -29.10
N ALA A 558 2.99 -11.26 -28.10
CA ALA A 558 3.59 -10.63 -26.94
C ALA A 558 5.11 -10.56 -27.21
N CYS A 559 5.67 -9.36 -27.19
CA CYS A 559 7.11 -9.16 -27.30
C CYS A 559 7.63 -8.70 -25.94
N ALA A 560 8.67 -9.37 -25.44
CA ALA A 560 9.37 -8.98 -24.23
C ALA A 560 10.84 -8.74 -24.56
N ILE A 561 11.45 -7.81 -23.83
CA ILE A 561 12.90 -7.64 -23.86
C ILE A 561 13.49 -8.59 -22.83
N THR A 562 14.38 -9.46 -23.29
CA THR A 562 14.94 -10.52 -22.45
C THR A 562 16.35 -10.19 -21.96
N GLU A 563 17.08 -9.33 -22.67
CA GLU A 563 18.43 -8.92 -22.28
C GLU A 563 18.89 -7.63 -22.96
N VAL A 564 19.64 -6.84 -22.21
CA VAL A 564 20.26 -5.59 -22.65
C VAL A 564 21.77 -5.66 -22.42
N ARG A 565 22.58 -5.46 -23.47
CA ARG A 565 24.04 -5.53 -23.41
C ARG A 565 24.70 -4.29 -24.01
N ASP A 566 25.84 -3.89 -23.46
CA ASP A 566 26.64 -2.78 -23.99
C ASP A 566 27.32 -3.16 -25.34
N ALA A 567 28.02 -2.19 -25.93
CA ALA A 567 28.73 -2.37 -27.21
C ALA A 567 29.82 -3.48 -27.14
N ASP A 568 30.29 -3.83 -25.95
CA ASP A 568 31.32 -4.84 -25.70
C ASP A 568 30.72 -6.21 -25.29
N GLY A 569 29.39 -6.31 -25.23
CA GLY A 569 28.66 -7.55 -24.96
C GLY A 569 28.51 -7.91 -23.48
N LYS A 570 28.82 -6.99 -22.57
CA LYS A 570 28.57 -7.13 -21.12
C LYS A 570 27.15 -6.70 -20.77
N SER A 571 26.59 -7.29 -19.72
CA SER A 571 25.36 -6.79 -19.10
C SER A 571 25.63 -5.37 -18.59
N VAL A 572 24.74 -4.44 -18.91
CA VAL A 572 24.92 -3.01 -18.58
C VAL A 572 24.68 -2.82 -17.08
N CYS A 573 25.73 -2.85 -16.26
CA CYS A 573 25.63 -2.61 -14.80
C CYS A 573 26.82 -1.82 -14.18
N ASP A 574 27.72 -1.14 -14.93
CA ASP A 574 29.00 -0.67 -14.33
C ASP A 574 29.66 0.63 -14.91
N GLN A 575 28.98 1.52 -15.65
CA GLN A 575 29.64 2.74 -16.17
C GLN A 575 28.70 3.96 -16.31
N PRO A 576 29.15 5.19 -15.96
CA PRO A 576 28.36 6.42 -16.08
C PRO A 576 28.22 6.93 -17.53
N ALA A 577 27.08 7.57 -17.82
CA ALA A 577 26.69 8.00 -19.16
C ALA A 577 27.55 9.12 -19.79
N GLY A 578 27.88 8.93 -21.07
CA GLY A 578 28.35 9.97 -21.98
C GLY A 578 27.83 9.69 -23.40
N LYS A 579 27.63 10.72 -24.23
CA LYS A 579 27.06 10.60 -25.59
C LYS A 579 27.79 9.56 -26.44
N ARG A 580 27.10 8.50 -26.88
CA ARG A 580 27.63 7.44 -27.77
C ARG A 580 26.57 6.93 -28.76
N THR A 581 27.03 6.41 -29.89
CA THR A 581 26.23 6.03 -31.08
C THR A 581 25.89 4.54 -31.07
N VAL A 582 24.65 4.16 -31.46
CA VAL A 582 24.15 2.76 -31.46
C VAL A 582 24.43 2.06 -32.80
N THR A 583 24.78 0.76 -32.76
CA THR A 583 24.87 -0.08 -33.98
C THR A 583 24.08 -1.38 -33.81
N VAL A 584 23.03 -1.55 -34.62
CA VAL A 584 22.16 -2.75 -34.64
C VAL A 584 22.74 -3.80 -35.60
N LYS A 585 22.77 -5.09 -35.20
CA LYS A 585 23.22 -6.21 -36.04
C LYS A 585 22.08 -7.07 -36.52
#